data_AF-A0AAW5YGQ9-F1
#
_entry.id   AF-A0AAW5YGQ9-F1
#
_cell.length_a   1.000
_cell.length_b   1.000
_cell.length_c   1.000
_cell.angle_alpha   90.00
_cell.angle_beta   90.00
_cell.angle_gamma   90.00
#
_symmetry.space_group_name_H-M   'P 1'
#
loop_
_entity.id
_entity.type
_entity.pdbx_description
1 polymer ?
#
loop_
_entity_poly.entity_id
_entity_poly.type
_entity_poly.pdbx_seq_one_letter_code
_entity_poly.pdbx_strand_id
1 'polypeptide(L)'
;MGAWGTGLFDDDTTCDVKDQFIEYIEEGNSAEEATKFILEEYVDEFDIEEELEEISLVYIGLAAIQLEKGCLQEEVRNKAIALIERGADLELWEEADTEDYEERKRVLDEFKQQLING
;
A
#
# COMPACT_ATOMS: atom_id res chain seq x y z
N MET A 1 -4.17 -8.32 18.05
CA MET A 1 -3.39 -7.51 17.11
C MET A 1 -3.83 -6.07 17.33
N GLY A 2 -2.89 -5.11 17.22
CA GLY A 2 -3.09 -3.73 17.64
C GLY A 2 -4.28 -3.08 16.92
N ALA A 3 -4.76 -1.96 17.45
CA ALA A 3 -5.89 -1.21 16.90
C ALA A 3 -5.48 -0.55 15.57
N TRP A 4 -5.44 -1.33 14.48
CA TRP A 4 -5.31 -0.77 13.15
C TRP A 4 -6.46 0.20 12.92
N GLY A 5 -6.14 1.40 12.46
CA GLY A 5 -7.13 2.34 11.94
C GLY A 5 -7.49 2.00 10.50
N THR A 6 -8.24 2.88 9.85
CA THR A 6 -8.70 2.67 8.46
C THR A 6 -7.91 3.49 7.44
N GLY A 7 -7.05 4.40 7.90
CA GLY A 7 -6.18 5.22 7.05
C GLY A 7 -5.09 4.43 6.33
N LEU A 8 -4.50 5.03 5.29
CA LEU A 8 -3.50 4.38 4.42
C LEU A 8 -2.20 3.97 5.13
N PHE A 9 -1.92 4.54 6.30
CA PHE A 9 -0.75 4.28 7.14
C PHE A 9 -1.17 3.99 8.59
N ASP A 10 -2.34 3.38 8.79
CA ASP A 10 -2.84 3.05 10.13
C ASP A 10 -2.65 1.55 10.47
N ASP A 11 -2.04 0.78 9.57
CA ASP A 11 -1.56 -0.58 9.80
C ASP A 11 -0.03 -0.64 9.82
N ASP A 12 0.52 -1.69 10.43
CA ASP A 12 1.97 -1.81 10.62
C ASP A 12 2.71 -1.98 9.28
N THR A 13 2.16 -2.74 8.33
CA THR A 13 2.81 -3.02 7.04
C THR A 13 2.97 -1.76 6.19
N THR A 14 1.92 -0.96 6.06
CA THR A 14 1.99 0.29 5.29
C THR A 14 2.92 1.32 5.94
N CYS A 15 2.99 1.37 7.28
CA CYS A 15 3.95 2.19 8.01
C CYS A 15 5.40 1.76 7.73
N ASP A 16 5.69 0.47 7.86
CA ASP A 16 7.04 -0.06 7.64
C ASP A 16 7.52 0.21 6.20
N VAL A 17 6.65 -0.04 5.21
CA VAL A 17 6.94 0.23 3.80
C VAL A 17 7.23 1.71 3.56
N LYS A 18 6.46 2.61 4.19
CA LYS A 18 6.70 4.06 4.09
C LYS A 18 8.05 4.45 4.66
N ASP A 19 8.34 4.01 5.88
CA ASP A 19 9.55 4.39 6.61
C ASP A 19 10.81 3.88 5.90
N GLN A 20 10.80 2.62 5.44
CA GLN A 20 11.90 2.06 4.66
C GLN A 20 12.07 2.70 3.28
N PHE A 21 10.98 3.00 2.57
CA PHE A 21 11.08 3.72 1.30
C PHE A 21 11.77 5.08 1.51
N ILE A 22 11.40 5.80 2.58
CA ILE A 22 12.07 7.05 2.95
C ILE A 22 13.55 6.81 3.28
N GLU A 23 13.88 5.78 4.05
CA GLU A 23 15.26 5.42 4.39
C GLU A 23 16.12 5.22 3.13
N TYR A 24 15.66 4.41 2.16
CA TYR A 24 16.41 4.22 0.91
C TYR A 24 16.62 5.52 0.14
N ILE A 25 15.63 6.41 0.10
CA ILE A 25 15.78 7.73 -0.53
C ILE A 25 16.81 8.59 0.22
N GLU A 26 16.80 8.56 1.55
CA GLU A 26 17.77 9.29 2.40
C GLU A 26 19.20 8.76 2.27
N GLU A 27 19.36 7.46 2.00
CA GLU A 27 20.64 6.82 1.66
C GLU A 27 21.16 7.21 0.26
N GLY A 28 20.34 7.88 -0.56
CA GLY A 28 20.70 8.40 -1.87
C GLY A 28 20.30 7.50 -3.04
N ASN A 29 19.47 6.48 -2.81
CA ASN A 29 18.90 5.66 -3.88
C ASN A 29 17.86 6.45 -4.69
N SER A 30 17.69 6.08 -5.96
CA SER A 30 16.59 6.56 -6.79
C SER A 30 15.25 6.00 -6.33
N ALA A 31 14.14 6.62 -6.76
CA ALA A 31 12.81 6.09 -6.47
C ALA A 31 12.63 4.70 -7.09
N GLU A 32 13.18 4.46 -8.28
CA GLU A 32 13.17 3.18 -8.97
C GLU A 32 13.92 2.11 -8.17
N GLU A 33 15.10 2.42 -7.63
CA GLU A 33 15.88 1.50 -6.78
C GLU A 33 15.15 1.22 -5.46
N ALA A 34 14.65 2.26 -4.77
CA ALA A 34 13.92 2.10 -3.52
C ALA A 34 12.66 1.24 -3.70
N THR A 35 11.87 1.47 -4.76
CA THR A 35 10.72 0.62 -5.13
C THR A 35 11.13 -0.81 -5.33
N LYS A 36 12.22 -1.04 -6.08
CA LYS A 36 12.70 -2.39 -6.35
C LYS A 36 13.07 -3.10 -5.05
N PHE A 37 13.82 -2.45 -4.16
CA PHE A 37 14.22 -3.06 -2.88
C PHE A 37 13.01 -3.41 -2.01
N ILE A 38 12.02 -2.51 -1.91
CA ILE A 38 10.78 -2.80 -1.19
C ILE A 38 10.07 -4.02 -1.77
N LEU A 39 9.94 -4.12 -3.10
CA LEU A 39 9.26 -5.27 -3.72
C LEU A 39 10.06 -6.58 -3.55
N GLU A 40 11.39 -6.52 -3.62
CA GLU A 40 12.26 -7.68 -3.35
C GLU A 40 12.13 -8.14 -1.88
N GLU A 41 11.97 -7.22 -0.92
CA GLU A 41 11.86 -7.55 0.50
C GLU A 41 10.45 -8.00 0.92
N TYR A 42 9.40 -7.41 0.32
CA TYR A 42 8.01 -7.57 0.77
C TYR A 42 7.09 -8.29 -0.21
N VAL A 43 7.54 -8.65 -1.41
CA VAL A 43 6.66 -9.27 -2.42
C VAL A 43 7.28 -10.51 -3.05
N ASP A 44 8.59 -10.54 -3.30
CA ASP A 44 9.23 -11.65 -4.03
C ASP A 44 9.13 -13.02 -3.33
N GLU A 45 8.97 -13.05 -2.00
CA GLU A 45 8.79 -14.29 -1.24
C GLU A 45 7.34 -14.79 -1.18
N PHE A 46 6.38 -13.95 -1.57
CA PHE A 46 4.95 -14.23 -1.43
C PHE A 46 4.33 -14.82 -2.71
N ASP A 47 3.38 -15.74 -2.56
CA ASP A 47 2.51 -16.17 -3.66
C ASP A 47 1.40 -15.14 -3.85
N ILE A 48 1.41 -14.47 -4.99
CA ILE A 48 0.49 -13.39 -5.34
C ILE A 48 -0.99 -13.82 -5.27
N GLU A 49 -1.30 -15.11 -5.37
CA GLU A 49 -2.68 -15.60 -5.26
C GLU A 49 -3.09 -15.97 -3.83
N GLU A 50 -2.14 -16.29 -2.95
CA GLU A 50 -2.41 -16.75 -1.58
C GLU A 50 -2.28 -15.63 -0.53
N GLU A 51 -1.43 -14.62 -0.78
CA GLU A 51 -1.08 -13.56 0.19
C GLU A 51 -1.48 -12.16 -0.34
N LEU A 52 -2.70 -12.10 -0.88
CA LEU A 52 -3.25 -10.91 -1.53
C LEU A 52 -3.38 -9.71 -0.59
N GLU A 53 -3.69 -9.96 0.69
CA GLU A 53 -3.90 -8.95 1.72
C GLU A 53 -2.59 -8.21 2.01
N GLU A 54 -1.52 -8.93 2.32
CA GLU A 54 -0.18 -8.39 2.59
C GLU A 54 0.37 -7.65 1.37
N ILE A 55 0.28 -8.25 0.19
CA ILE A 55 0.73 -7.63 -1.06
C ILE A 55 -0.07 -6.34 -1.34
N SER A 56 -1.37 -6.33 -1.05
CA SER A 56 -2.21 -5.13 -1.17
C SER A 56 -1.71 -4.02 -0.26
N LEU A 57 -1.47 -4.30 1.03
CA LEU A 57 -0.93 -3.32 1.97
C LEU A 57 0.41 -2.75 1.49
N VAL A 58 1.32 -3.60 1.01
CA VAL A 58 2.63 -3.17 0.49
C VAL A 58 2.47 -2.20 -0.69
N TYR A 59 1.67 -2.56 -1.70
CA TYR A 59 1.45 -1.69 -2.86
C TYR A 59 0.69 -0.41 -2.51
N ILE A 60 -0.25 -0.45 -1.56
CA ILE A 60 -0.97 0.72 -1.08
C ILE A 60 -0.02 1.70 -0.39
N GLY A 61 0.77 1.21 0.59
CA GLY A 61 1.74 2.03 1.31
C GLY A 61 2.78 2.64 0.37
N LEU A 62 3.31 1.82 -0.54
CA LEU A 62 4.31 2.23 -1.52
C LEU A 62 3.77 3.26 -2.52
N ALA A 63 2.55 3.05 -3.05
CA ALA A 63 1.91 4.03 -3.93
C ALA A 63 1.63 5.35 -3.21
N ALA A 64 1.20 5.29 -1.95
CA ALA A 64 0.85 6.47 -1.16
C ALA A 64 2.08 7.33 -0.90
N ILE A 65 3.19 6.74 -0.42
CA ILE A 65 4.41 7.52 -0.15
C ILE A 65 5.04 8.07 -1.44
N GLN A 66 5.01 7.32 -2.54
CA GLN A 66 5.54 7.83 -3.81
C GLN A 66 4.70 8.97 -4.38
N LEU A 67 3.38 8.91 -4.22
CA LEU A 67 2.48 10.01 -4.59
C LEU A 67 2.79 11.26 -3.76
N GLU A 68 2.93 11.13 -2.44
CA GLU A 68 3.30 12.23 -1.54
C GLU A 68 4.65 12.87 -1.91
N LYS A 69 5.62 12.07 -2.34
CA LYS A 69 6.96 12.53 -2.76
C LYS A 69 7.01 13.02 -4.21
N GLY A 70 5.95 12.86 -4.99
CA GLY A 70 5.90 13.26 -6.40
C GLY A 70 6.76 12.38 -7.33
N CYS A 71 6.98 11.12 -6.95
CA CYS A 71 7.79 10.14 -7.69
C CYS A 71 7.03 8.85 -8.02
N LEU A 72 5.69 8.92 -8.05
CA LEU A 72 4.82 7.76 -8.31
C LEU A 72 5.13 7.07 -9.64
N GLN A 73 5.51 5.80 -9.54
CA GLN A 73 5.80 4.95 -10.68
C GLN A 73 4.52 4.33 -11.25
N GLU A 74 4.46 4.22 -12.58
CA GLU A 74 3.27 3.74 -13.30
C GLU A 74 2.91 2.29 -12.93
N GLU A 75 3.91 1.42 -12.77
CA GLU A 75 3.70 0.02 -12.40
C GLU A 75 3.10 -0.12 -10.99
N VAL A 76 3.64 0.63 -10.02
CA VAL A 76 3.15 0.68 -8.63
C VAL A 76 1.71 1.21 -8.59
N ARG A 77 1.46 2.31 -9.31
CA ARG A 77 0.12 2.91 -9.44
C ARG A 77 -0.89 1.91 -9.98
N ASN A 78 -0.61 1.29 -11.12
CA ASN A 78 -1.54 0.39 -11.80
C ASN A 78 -1.84 -0.84 -10.94
N LYS A 79 -0.82 -1.37 -10.24
CA LYS A 79 -0.98 -2.50 -9.35
C LYS A 79 -1.80 -2.16 -8.09
N ALA A 80 -1.52 -1.04 -7.44
CA ALA A 80 -2.31 -0.57 -6.30
C ALA A 80 -3.78 -0.37 -6.68
N ILE A 81 -4.07 0.27 -7.82
CA ILE A 81 -5.46 0.43 -8.31
C ILE A 81 -6.13 -0.94 -8.49
N ALA A 82 -5.45 -1.90 -9.13
CA ALA A 82 -6.01 -3.22 -9.36
C ALA A 82 -6.29 -3.99 -8.06
N LEU A 83 -5.44 -3.85 -7.04
CA LEU A 83 -5.63 -4.49 -5.73
C LEU A 83 -6.78 -3.84 -4.94
N ILE A 84 -6.88 -2.51 -4.97
CA ILE A 84 -8.00 -1.75 -4.39
C ILE A 84 -9.33 -2.16 -5.05
N GLU A 85 -9.38 -2.26 -6.38
CA GLU A 85 -10.60 -2.66 -7.11
C GLU A 85 -11.04 -4.09 -6.79
N ARG A 86 -10.09 -4.97 -6.47
CA ARG A 86 -10.37 -6.33 -6.00
C ARG A 86 -10.83 -6.39 -4.53
N GLY A 87 -10.61 -5.32 -3.77
CA GLY A 87 -10.84 -5.31 -2.33
C GLY A 87 -9.87 -6.21 -1.57
N ALA A 88 -8.63 -6.35 -2.06
CA ALA A 88 -7.70 -7.38 -1.62
C ALA A 88 -7.31 -7.32 -0.13
N ASP A 89 -7.27 -6.13 0.48
CA ASP A 89 -7.00 -5.95 1.91
C ASP A 89 -8.27 -5.74 2.75
N LEU A 90 -9.46 -5.69 2.15
CA LEU A 90 -10.68 -5.34 2.89
C LEU A 90 -11.13 -6.43 3.88
N GLU A 91 -10.79 -7.70 3.61
CA GLU A 91 -11.14 -8.81 4.51
C GLU A 91 -10.54 -8.61 5.91
N LEU A 92 -9.35 -8.01 6.01
CA LEU A 92 -8.69 -7.67 7.28
C LEU A 92 -9.54 -6.75 8.19
N TRP A 93 -10.36 -5.87 7.60
CA TRP A 93 -11.25 -4.97 8.33
C TRP A 93 -12.67 -5.53 8.51
N GLU A 94 -13.11 -6.48 7.67
CA GLU A 94 -14.38 -7.18 7.86
C GLU A 94 -14.37 -8.03 9.15
N GLU A 95 -13.22 -8.63 9.49
CA GLU A 95 -13.07 -9.44 10.70
C GLU A 95 -13.12 -8.61 12.01
N ALA A 96 -12.86 -7.30 11.92
CA ALA A 96 -12.78 -6.40 13.07
C ALA A 96 -14.14 -5.74 13.40
N ASP A 97 -14.69 -4.96 12.47
CA ASP A 97 -15.98 -4.26 12.59
C ASP A 97 -16.52 -3.88 11.20
N THR A 98 -17.84 -4.00 11.00
CA THR A 98 -18.51 -3.55 9.76
C THR A 98 -18.35 -2.05 9.53
N GLU A 99 -18.28 -1.23 10.60
CA GLU A 99 -18.05 0.21 10.46
C GLU A 99 -16.64 0.49 9.90
N ASP A 100 -15.62 -0.20 10.40
CA ASP A 100 -14.24 -0.03 9.95
C ASP A 100 -14.05 -0.53 8.51
N TYR A 101 -14.72 -1.62 8.12
CA TYR A 101 -14.75 -2.09 6.72
C TYR A 101 -15.26 -1.00 5.76
N GLU A 102 -16.40 -0.38 6.06
CA GLU A 102 -16.99 0.64 5.20
C GLU A 102 -16.14 1.91 5.14
N GLU A 103 -15.51 2.30 6.27
CA GLU A 103 -14.62 3.45 6.30
C GLU A 103 -13.32 3.17 5.54
N ARG A 104 -12.69 1.99 5.73
CA ARG A 104 -11.51 1.57 4.96
C ARG A 104 -11.80 1.59 3.47
N LYS A 105 -12.94 1.04 3.05
CA LYS A 105 -13.37 1.06 1.66
C LYS A 105 -13.49 2.47 1.10
N ARG A 106 -14.05 3.43 1.88
CA ARG A 106 -14.11 4.84 1.47
C ARG A 106 -12.71 5.44 1.31
N VAL A 107 -11.82 5.20 2.27
CA VAL A 107 -10.43 5.68 2.22
C VAL A 107 -9.72 5.17 0.95
N LEU A 108 -9.87 3.88 0.63
CA LEU A 108 -9.28 3.28 -0.56
C LEU A 108 -9.90 3.82 -1.86
N ASP A 109 -11.21 4.06 -1.89
CA ASP A 109 -11.87 4.65 -3.06
C ASP A 109 -11.39 6.09 -3.33
N GLU A 110 -11.24 6.90 -2.27
CA GLU A 110 -10.67 8.25 -2.38
C GLU A 110 -9.22 8.22 -2.86
N PHE A 111 -8.41 7.33 -2.29
CA PHE A 111 -7.01 7.16 -2.67
C PHE A 111 -6.87 6.71 -4.13
N LYS A 112 -7.68 5.76 -4.59
CA LYS A 112 -7.74 5.35 -5.99
C LYS A 112 -8.05 6.53 -6.92
N GLN A 113 -8.96 7.43 -6.55
CA GLN A 113 -9.22 8.63 -7.35
C GLN A 113 -8.00 9.55 -7.43
N GLN A 114 -7.20 9.67 -6.37
CA GLN A 114 -5.96 10.43 -6.41
C GLN A 114 -4.94 9.78 -7.36
N LEU A 115 -4.81 8.45 -7.34
CA LEU A 115 -3.94 7.69 -8.25
C LEU A 115 -4.36 7.81 -9.72
N ILE A 116 -5.65 7.96 -10.02
CA ILE A 116 -6.12 8.13 -11.40
C ILE A 116 -5.90 9.56 -11.90
N ASN A 117 -6.05 10.56 -11.02
CA ASN A 117 -6.04 11.97 -11.41
C ASN A 117 -4.68 12.69 -11.24
N GLY A 118 -3.72 12.08 -10.54
CA GLY A 118 -2.37 12.61 -10.33
C GLY A 118 -1.42 12.33 -11.49
#